data_AF-S3XID9-F1
#
_entry.id   AF-S3XID9-F1
#
_cell.length_a   1.000
_cell.length_b   1.000
_cell.length_c   1.000
_cell.angle_alpha   90.00
_cell.angle_beta   90.00
_cell.angle_gamma   90.00
#
_symmetry.space_group_name_H-M   'P 1'
#
loop_
_entity.id
_entity.type
_entity.pdbx_description
1 polymer ?
#
loop_
_entity_poly.entity_id
_entity_poly.type
_entity_poly.pdbx_seq_one_letter_code
_entity_poly.pdbx_strand_id
1 'polypeptide(L)'
;MKKFFLLLTLFLTGSFAAGGGDNIAKKLSDAANTQITEVGKSVASIVNTISITFGGLWIVIMLLIAYFNIEAFKNNAKLLFGALAIIGIVYALSSSMM
;
A
#
# COMPACT_ATOMS: atom_id res chain seq x y z
N MET A 1 -12.49 -14.71 31.16
CA MET A 1 -11.31 -14.83 30.28
C MET A 1 -10.94 -16.27 29.91
N LYS A 2 -10.91 -17.23 30.85
CA LYS A 2 -10.58 -18.65 30.53
C LYS A 2 -11.49 -19.29 29.47
N LYS A 3 -12.80 -18.98 29.46
CA LYS A 3 -13.76 -19.51 28.48
C LYS A 3 -13.57 -18.95 27.06
N PHE A 4 -13.06 -17.72 26.93
CA PHE A 4 -12.75 -17.10 25.64
C PHE A 4 -11.46 -17.68 25.03
N PHE A 5 -10.45 -17.92 25.88
CA PHE A 5 -9.22 -18.59 25.48
C PHE A 5 -9.48 -20.05 25.04
N LEU A 6 -10.38 -20.75 25.73
CA LEU A 6 -10.77 -22.13 25.40
C LEU A 6 -11.53 -22.21 24.08
N LEU A 7 -12.39 -21.22 23.79
CA LEU A 7 -13.04 -21.07 22.48
C LEU A 7 -12.05 -20.77 21.36
N LEU A 8 -11.05 -19.91 21.61
CA LEU A 8 -9.99 -19.63 20.64
C LEU A 8 -9.18 -20.89 20.33
N THR A 9 -8.82 -21.67 21.36
CA THR A 9 -8.09 -22.93 21.19
C THR A 9 -8.93 -24.02 20.53
N LEU A 10 -10.24 -24.09 20.78
CA LEU A 10 -11.13 -25.04 20.09
C LEU A 10 -11.35 -24.65 18.62
N PHE A 11 -11.38 -23.35 18.30
CA PHE A 11 -11.46 -22.86 16.94
C PHE A 11 -10.16 -23.16 16.17
N LEU A 12 -9.01 -23.00 16.83
CA LEU A 12 -7.69 -23.34 16.31
C LEU A 12 -7.45 -24.85 16.21
N THR A 13 -7.99 -25.70 17.10
CA THR A 13 -7.82 -27.16 16.97
C THR A 13 -8.89 -27.79 16.07
N GLY A 14 -10.13 -27.30 16.09
CA GLY A 14 -11.22 -27.78 15.24
C GLY A 14 -11.02 -27.50 13.75
N SER A 15 -10.35 -26.39 13.41
CA SER A 15 -10.05 -26.04 12.01
C SER A 15 -8.82 -26.78 11.45
N PHE A 16 -7.94 -27.28 12.33
CA PHE A 16 -6.68 -27.93 11.96
C PHE A 16 -6.70 -29.47 12.11
N ALA A 17 -7.62 -30.04 12.90
CA ALA A 17 -7.70 -31.48 13.13
C ALA A 17 -8.60 -32.25 12.14
N ALA A 18 -9.34 -31.58 11.26
CA ALA A 18 -10.38 -32.20 10.43
C ALA A 18 -10.00 -32.53 8.97
N GLY A 19 -8.72 -32.43 8.56
CA GLY A 19 -8.36 -32.88 7.21
C GLY A 19 -6.89 -32.81 6.84
N GLY A 20 -6.25 -33.98 6.69
CA GLY A 20 -5.11 -34.22 5.79
C GLY A 20 -4.00 -33.15 5.74
N GLY A 21 -2.90 -33.43 6.44
CA GLY A 21 -1.77 -32.53 6.72
C GLY A 21 -1.02 -31.89 5.54
N ASP A 22 -1.27 -32.25 4.28
CA ASP A 22 -0.64 -31.60 3.12
C ASP A 22 -1.44 -30.42 2.55
N ASN A 23 -2.75 -30.34 2.84
CA ASN A 23 -3.65 -29.34 2.24
C ASN A 23 -3.94 -28.15 3.15
N ILE A 24 -3.76 -28.26 4.47
CA ILE A 24 -4.04 -27.15 5.41
C ILE A 24 -2.94 -26.10 5.37
N ALA A 25 -1.67 -26.48 5.25
CA ALA A 25 -0.58 -25.52 5.11
C ALA A 25 -0.71 -24.72 3.80
N LYS A 26 -1.12 -25.38 2.70
CA LYS A 26 -1.46 -24.72 1.44
C LYS A 26 -2.68 -23.82 1.59
N LYS A 27 -3.78 -24.28 2.18
CA LYS A 27 -4.97 -23.44 2.42
C LYS A 27 -4.70 -22.25 3.34
N LEU A 28 -3.83 -22.40 4.35
CA LEU A 28 -3.41 -21.32 5.23
C LEU A 28 -2.51 -20.33 4.49
N SER A 29 -1.57 -20.82 3.68
CA SER A 29 -0.73 -19.99 2.81
C SER A 29 -1.56 -19.25 1.76
N ASP A 30 -2.53 -19.91 1.15
CA ASP A 30 -3.44 -19.33 0.17
C ASP A 30 -4.36 -18.30 0.82
N ALA A 31 -4.89 -18.58 2.01
CA ALA A 31 -5.68 -17.63 2.78
C ALA A 31 -4.85 -16.42 3.24
N ALA A 32 -3.60 -16.63 3.66
CA ALA A 32 -2.69 -15.55 4.04
C ALA A 32 -2.30 -14.69 2.83
N ASN A 33 -1.95 -15.30 1.70
CA ASN A 33 -1.68 -14.57 0.45
C ASN A 33 -2.92 -13.81 -0.03
N THR A 34 -4.11 -14.39 0.12
CA THR A 34 -5.36 -13.72 -0.26
C THR A 34 -5.61 -12.50 0.62
N GLN A 35 -5.45 -12.61 1.94
CA GLN A 35 -5.57 -11.47 2.85
C GLN A 35 -4.49 -10.41 2.61
N ILE A 36 -3.23 -10.81 2.40
CA ILE A 36 -2.14 -9.88 2.08
C ILE A 36 -2.43 -9.17 0.75
N THR A 37 -2.98 -9.88 -0.24
CA THR A 37 -3.34 -9.30 -1.53
C THR A 37 -4.56 -8.38 -1.41
N GLU A 38 -5.59 -8.73 -0.66
CA GLU A 38 -6.75 -7.85 -0.43
C GLU A 38 -6.38 -6.59 0.35
N VAL A 39 -5.59 -6.73 1.42
CA VAL A 39 -5.08 -5.58 2.18
C VAL A 39 -4.13 -4.76 1.31
N GLY A 40 -3.26 -5.40 0.54
CA GLY A 40 -2.36 -4.76 -0.42
C GLY A 40 -3.11 -3.95 -1.47
N LYS A 41 -4.20 -4.49 -2.03
CA LYS A 41 -5.08 -3.79 -2.98
C LYS A 41 -5.80 -2.61 -2.35
N SER A 42 -6.29 -2.75 -1.12
CA SER A 42 -6.93 -1.66 -0.37
C SER A 42 -5.94 -0.51 -0.10
N VAL A 43 -4.73 -0.84 0.36
CA VAL A 43 -3.67 0.15 0.59
C VAL A 43 -3.22 0.78 -0.72
N ALA A 44 -3.01 0.00 -1.78
CA ALA A 44 -2.65 0.49 -3.11
C ALA A 44 -3.71 1.46 -3.66
N SER A 45 -5.00 1.20 -3.45
CA SER A 45 -6.10 2.09 -3.82
C SER A 45 -6.01 3.46 -3.13
N ILE A 46 -5.77 3.45 -1.81
CA ILE A 46 -5.61 4.67 -1.01
C ILE A 46 -4.36 5.44 -1.47
N VAL A 47 -3.23 4.75 -1.62
CA VAL A 47 -1.97 5.35 -2.04
C VAL A 47 -2.05 5.91 -3.47
N ASN A 48 -2.77 5.24 -4.37
CA ASN A 48 -3.02 5.72 -5.73
C ASN A 48 -3.81 7.04 -5.72
N THR A 49 -4.89 7.10 -4.93
CA THR A 49 -5.74 8.29 -4.80
C THR A 49 -4.98 9.48 -4.19
N ILE A 50 -4.19 9.21 -3.14
CA ILE A 50 -3.33 10.22 -2.50
C ILE A 50 -2.25 10.68 -3.50
N SER A 51 -1.63 9.77 -4.23
CA SER A 51 -0.56 10.10 -5.18
C SER A 51 -1.05 10.97 -6.33
N ILE A 52 -2.23 10.72 -6.88
CA ILE A 52 -2.83 11.59 -7.90
C ILE A 52 -3.09 12.98 -7.32
N THR A 53 -3.69 13.04 -6.13
CA THR A 53 -4.07 14.31 -5.49
C THR A 53 -2.84 15.16 -5.17
N PHE A 54 -1.87 14.57 -4.47
CA PHE A 54 -0.61 15.25 -4.12
C PHE A 54 0.28 15.51 -5.33
N GLY A 55 0.30 14.62 -6.33
CA GLY A 55 1.04 14.82 -7.56
C GLY A 55 0.50 16.00 -8.38
N GLY A 56 -0.82 16.10 -8.52
CA GLY A 56 -1.45 17.25 -9.16
C GLY A 56 -1.15 18.55 -8.42
N LEU A 57 -1.25 18.54 -7.08
CA LEU A 57 -0.98 19.70 -6.24
C LEU A 57 0.51 20.11 -6.29
N TRP A 58 1.42 19.14 -6.38
CA TRP A 58 2.86 19.38 -6.51
C TRP A 58 3.23 20.11 -7.80
N ILE A 59 2.59 19.75 -8.92
CA ILE A 59 2.78 20.44 -10.21
C ILE A 59 2.34 21.89 -10.11
N VAL A 60 1.19 22.16 -9.47
CA VAL A 60 0.70 23.54 -9.26
C VAL A 60 1.69 24.34 -8.40
N ILE A 61 2.21 23.76 -7.32
CA ILE A 61 3.24 24.41 -6.48
C ILE A 61 4.50 24.71 -7.30
N MET A 62 4.96 23.78 -8.14
CA MET A 62 6.13 24.00 -8.99
C MET A 62 5.93 25.15 -9.99
N LEU A 63 4.75 25.23 -10.60
CA LEU A 63 4.42 26.33 -11.52
C LEU A 63 4.37 27.68 -10.80
N LEU A 64 3.84 27.71 -9.57
CA LEU A 64 3.83 28.91 -8.74
C LEU A 64 5.25 29.34 -8.35
N ILE A 65 6.11 28.40 -7.94
CA ILE A 65 7.51 28.71 -7.63
C ILE A 65 8.24 29.19 -8.88
N ALA A 66 8.04 28.55 -10.03
CA ALA A 66 8.65 28.97 -11.29
C ALA A 66 8.21 30.38 -11.72
N TYR A 67 6.94 30.74 -11.49
CA TYR A 67 6.38 32.05 -11.85
C TYR A 67 6.82 33.17 -10.89
N PHE A 68 6.82 32.92 -9.58
CA PHE A 68 7.14 33.96 -8.58
C PHE A 68 8.62 34.01 -8.20
N ASN A 69 9.37 32.91 -8.34
CA ASN A 69 10.76 32.83 -7.92
C ASN A 69 11.56 31.80 -8.75
N ILE A 70 11.89 32.20 -9.99
CA ILE A 70 12.61 31.34 -10.93
C ILE A 70 14.03 31.00 -10.46
N GLU A 71 14.64 31.82 -9.59
CA GLU A 71 15.96 31.55 -9.00
C GLU A 71 15.88 30.40 -7.99
N ALA A 72 14.87 30.39 -7.13
CA ALA A 72 14.61 29.29 -6.20
C ALA A 72 14.24 28.00 -6.95
N PHE A 73 13.52 28.10 -8.07
CA PHE A 73 13.22 26.97 -8.94
C PHE A 73 14.50 26.36 -9.52
N LYS A 74 15.39 27.20 -10.06
CA LYS A 74 16.67 26.74 -10.64
C LYS A 74 17.60 26.15 -9.59
N ASN A 75 17.73 26.78 -8.42
CA ASN A 75 18.58 26.28 -7.34
C ASN A 75 18.10 24.95 -6.75
N ASN A 76 16.79 24.73 -6.68
CA ASN A 76 16.21 23.52 -6.09
C ASN A 76 15.65 22.56 -7.14
N ALA A 77 15.97 22.75 -8.43
CA ALA A 77 15.40 21.98 -9.54
C ALA A 77 15.56 20.46 -9.33
N LYS A 78 16.75 20.00 -8.90
CA LYS A 78 16.98 18.58 -8.59
C LYS A 78 16.01 18.03 -7.54
N LEU A 79 15.72 18.79 -6.50
CA LEU A 79 14.84 18.38 -5.41
C LEU A 79 13.38 18.39 -5.87
N LEU A 80 12.99 19.42 -6.63
CA LEU A 80 11.66 19.58 -7.19
C LEU A 80 11.29 18.47 -8.19
N PHE A 81 12.21 18.14 -9.11
CA PHE A 81 12.05 17.02 -10.04
C PHE A 81 12.21 15.66 -9.35
N GLY A 82 13.07 15.54 -8.34
CA GLY A 82 13.23 14.32 -7.55
C GLY A 82 11.94 13.93 -6.82
N ALA A 83 11.25 14.89 -6.21
CA ALA A 83 9.94 14.67 -5.61
C ALA A 83 8.90 14.22 -6.64
N LEU A 84 8.92 14.81 -7.85
CA LEU A 84 8.00 14.42 -8.93
C LEU A 84 8.27 12.98 -9.41
N ALA A 85 9.54 12.57 -9.51
CA ALA A 85 9.92 11.20 -9.84
C ALA A 85 9.44 10.20 -8.78
N ILE A 86 9.59 10.52 -7.49
CA ILE A 86 9.11 9.66 -6.39
C ILE A 86 7.59 9.50 -6.44
N ILE A 87 6.85 10.61 -6.61
CA ILE A 87 5.39 10.57 -6.72
C ILE A 87 4.96 9.73 -7.93
N GLY A 88 5.65 9.87 -9.07
CA GLY A 88 5.40 9.06 -10.27
C GLY A 88 5.64 7.56 -10.06
N ILE A 89 6.72 7.20 -9.36
CA ILE A 89 7.02 5.79 -9.03
C ILE A 89 5.95 5.23 -8.08
N VAL A 90 5.58 5.97 -7.04
CA VAL A 90 4.55 5.53 -6.07
C VAL A 90 3.21 5.35 -6.77
N TYR A 91 2.84 6.27 -7.68
CA TYR A 91 1.65 6.14 -8.51
C TYR A 91 1.69 4.89 -9.40
N ALA A 92 2.79 4.68 -10.15
CA ALA A 92 2.94 3.54 -11.05
C ALA A 92 2.89 2.19 -10.32
N LEU A 93 3.54 2.10 -9.15
CA LEU A 93 3.49 0.89 -8.31
C LEU A 93 2.07 0.65 -7.77
N SER A 94 1.42 1.70 -7.28
CA SER A 94 0.07 1.60 -6.73
C SER A 94 -0.98 1.27 -7.79
N SER A 95 -0.83 1.78 -9.02
CA SER A 95 -1.72 1.45 -10.13
C SER A 95 -1.49 0.04 -10.66
N SER A 96 -0.26 -0.47 -10.60
CA SER A 96 0.04 -1.85 -11.01
C SER A 96 -0.48 -2.93 -10.03
N MET A 97 -0.72 -2.55 -8.77
CA MET A 97 -1.28 -3.43 -7.74
C MET A 97 -2.81 -3.37 -7.63
N MET A 98 -3.45 -2.37 -8.26
CA MET A 98 -4.92 -2.26 -8.38
C MET A 98 -5.43 -3.23 -9.44
#